data_AF-A0A061DME4-F1
#
_entry.id   AF-A0A061DME4-F1
#
_cell.length_a   1.000
_cell.length_b   1.000
_cell.length_c   1.000
_cell.angle_alpha   90.00
_cell.angle_beta   90.00
_cell.angle_gamma   90.00
#
_symmetry.space_group_name_H-M   'P 1'
#
loop_
_entity.id
_entity.type
_entity.pdbx_description
1 polymer ?
#
loop_
_entity_poly.entity_id
_entity_poly.type
_entity_poly.pdbx_seq_one_letter_code
_entity_poly.pdbx_strand_id
1 'polypeptide(L)'
;MSKVMPVSFKSIQLHGAYKCWLYFVVARMLPVKHVSDITKDKALLLYCILIGKAIDIGRLIYNTIFLSTNTPREGIWFPSLIIELCKRVSVKWGSREKLLYPKGSIDDAIIEKFMQQDLSTTGGSSSTVKP
;
A
#
# COMPACT_ATOMS: atom_id res chain seq x y z
N MET A 1 23.33 20.05 -0.60
CA MET A 1 22.46 18.91 -0.24
C MET A 1 21.18 19.01 -1.06
N SER A 2 21.11 18.33 -2.19
CA SER A 2 19.89 18.28 -3.01
C SER A 2 18.80 17.53 -2.25
N LYS A 3 17.70 18.23 -1.91
CA LYS A 3 16.47 17.59 -1.45
C LYS A 3 16.02 16.62 -2.53
N VAL A 4 16.26 15.32 -2.33
CA VAL A 4 15.62 14.28 -3.13
C VAL A 4 14.15 14.36 -2.77
N MET A 5 13.35 15.02 -3.61
CA MET A 5 11.91 14.98 -3.45
C MET A 5 11.47 13.52 -3.55
N PRO A 6 10.63 13.02 -2.62
CA PRO A 6 10.00 11.74 -2.81
C PRO A 6 9.14 11.87 -4.07
N VAL A 7 9.55 11.22 -5.16
CA VAL A 7 8.71 11.08 -6.34
C VAL A 7 7.50 10.26 -5.88
N SER A 8 6.40 10.97 -5.65
CA SER A 8 5.14 10.40 -5.22
C SER A 8 4.03 10.99 -6.05
N PHE A 9 3.06 10.16 -6.39
CA PHE A 9 1.90 10.56 -7.17
C PHE A 9 0.62 10.17 -6.43
N LYS A 10 -0.48 10.81 -6.81
CA LYS A 10 -1.73 10.69 -6.05
C LYS A 10 -2.47 9.42 -6.45
N SER A 11 -2.94 8.65 -5.47
CA SER A 11 -3.70 7.42 -5.70
C SER A 11 -5.00 7.62 -6.49
N ILE A 12 -5.52 8.86 -6.50
CA ILE A 12 -6.67 9.26 -7.31
C ILE A 12 -6.42 9.13 -8.82
N GLN A 13 -5.16 9.14 -9.26
CA GLN A 13 -4.80 9.01 -10.68
C GLN A 13 -4.87 7.55 -11.17
N LEU A 14 -4.98 6.58 -10.25
CA LEU A 14 -5.20 5.17 -10.60
C LEU A 14 -6.70 4.89 -10.75
N HIS A 15 -7.02 3.95 -11.63
CA HIS A 15 -8.38 3.57 -11.98
C HIS A 15 -8.54 2.04 -11.94
N GLY A 16 -9.74 1.57 -11.64
CA GLY A 16 -10.14 0.16 -11.72
C GLY A 16 -9.21 -0.82 -11.02
N ALA A 17 -8.73 -1.82 -11.77
CA ALA A 17 -7.87 -2.89 -11.25
C ALA A 17 -6.59 -2.36 -10.56
N TYR A 18 -6.03 -1.25 -11.04
CA TYR A 18 -4.83 -0.65 -10.46
C TYR A 18 -5.07 -0.14 -9.04
N LYS A 19 -6.27 0.39 -8.76
CA LYS A 19 -6.67 0.80 -7.39
C LYS A 19 -6.84 -0.42 -6.48
N CYS A 20 -7.41 -1.52 -6.97
CA CYS A 20 -7.52 -2.76 -6.20
C CYS A 20 -6.14 -3.30 -5.81
N TRP A 21 -5.20 -3.36 -6.76
CA TRP A 21 -3.84 -3.80 -6.49
C TRP A 21 -3.08 -2.85 -5.57
N LEU A 22 -3.25 -1.54 -5.72
CA LEU A 22 -2.69 -0.59 -4.77
C LEU A 22 -3.26 -0.81 -3.36
N TYR A 23 -4.58 -1.02 -3.24
CA TYR A 23 -5.23 -1.31 -1.97
C TYR A 23 -4.63 -2.56 -1.31
N PHE A 24 -4.40 -3.63 -2.08
CA PHE A 24 -3.69 -4.82 -1.61
C PHE A 24 -2.31 -4.48 -1.07
N VAL A 25 -1.50 -3.74 -1.84
CA VAL A 25 -0.15 -3.33 -1.46
C VAL A 25 -0.19 -2.54 -0.16
N VAL A 26 -1.03 -1.50 -0.04
CA VAL A 26 -1.08 -0.66 1.16
C VAL A 26 -1.78 -1.32 2.35
N ALA A 27 -2.63 -2.32 2.16
CA ALA A 27 -3.27 -3.00 3.28
C ALA A 27 -2.40 -4.13 3.85
N ARG A 28 -1.67 -4.85 2.99
CA ARG A 28 -1.00 -6.10 3.36
C ARG A 28 0.52 -6.05 3.27
N MET A 29 1.07 -5.24 2.38
CA MET A 29 2.52 -5.21 2.11
C MET A 29 3.21 -3.99 2.71
N LEU A 30 2.61 -2.80 2.56
CA LEU A 30 3.14 -1.50 2.95
C LEU A 30 2.08 -0.66 3.66
N PRO A 31 1.64 -1.05 4.87
CA PRO A 31 0.67 -0.28 5.62
C PRO A 31 1.17 1.12 5.94
N VAL A 32 0.35 2.08 5.53
CA VAL A 32 0.61 3.50 5.69
C VAL A 32 -0.59 4.20 6.29
N LYS A 33 -0.34 5.30 6.99
CA LYS A 33 -1.38 6.14 7.59
C LYS A 33 -2.25 6.81 6.52
N HIS A 34 -1.65 7.21 5.40
CA HIS A 34 -2.34 7.84 4.28
C HIS A 34 -2.09 7.05 2.99
N VAL A 35 -3.17 6.62 2.34
CA VAL A 35 -3.15 5.90 1.05
C VAL A 35 -3.08 6.85 -0.15
N SER A 36 -3.23 8.15 0.10
CA SER A 36 -3.27 9.21 -0.91
C SER A 36 -1.98 9.36 -1.70
N ASP A 37 -0.84 9.12 -1.04
CA ASP A 37 0.49 9.30 -1.61
C ASP A 37 1.15 7.95 -1.90
N ILE A 38 1.40 7.69 -3.18
CA ILE A 38 2.10 6.50 -3.65
C ILE A 38 3.58 6.84 -3.71
N THR A 39 4.36 6.34 -2.76
CA THR A 39 5.82 6.48 -2.74
C THR A 39 6.48 5.56 -3.79
N LYS A 40 7.76 5.81 -4.11
CA LYS A 40 8.55 5.00 -5.05
C LYS A 40 8.44 3.50 -4.77
N ASP A 41 8.55 3.09 -3.51
CA ASP A 41 8.49 1.69 -3.12
C ASP A 41 7.14 1.04 -3.39
N LYS A 42 6.04 1.75 -3.10
CA LYS A 42 4.69 1.29 -3.40
C LYS A 42 4.47 1.20 -4.91
N ALA A 43 4.97 2.20 -5.65
CA ALA A 43 4.87 2.25 -7.10
C ALA A 43 5.63 1.08 -7.75
N LEU A 44 6.82 0.76 -7.24
CA LEU A 44 7.64 -0.35 -7.73
C LEU A 44 6.98 -1.69 -7.45
N LEU A 45 6.44 -1.89 -6.24
CA LEU A 45 5.73 -3.11 -5.88
C LEU A 45 4.46 -3.30 -6.72
N LEU A 46 3.67 -2.22 -6.86
CA LEU A 46 2.50 -2.20 -7.73
C LEU A 46 2.89 -2.54 -9.18
N TYR A 47 3.93 -1.90 -9.71
CA TYR A 47 4.42 -2.17 -11.07
C TYR A 47 4.80 -3.63 -11.25
N CYS A 48 5.57 -4.22 -10.32
CA CYS A 48 5.96 -5.63 -10.38
C CYS A 48 4.75 -6.58 -10.38
N ILE A 49 3.73 -6.31 -9.56
CA ILE A 49 2.48 -7.09 -9.54
C ILE A 49 1.77 -7.01 -10.90
N LEU A 50 1.67 -5.81 -11.47
CA LEU A 50 0.96 -5.58 -12.73
C LEU A 50 1.62 -6.28 -13.93
N ILE A 51 2.95 -6.33 -13.96
CA ILE A 51 3.68 -7.03 -15.03
C ILE A 51 3.92 -8.53 -14.73
N GLY A 52 3.39 -9.04 -13.62
CA GLY A 52 3.59 -10.44 -13.20
C GLY A 52 5.04 -10.79 -12.90
N LYS A 53 5.88 -9.82 -12.53
CA LYS A 53 7.29 -10.05 -12.25
C LYS A 53 7.44 -10.71 -10.88
N ALA A 54 8.25 -11.76 -10.82
CA ALA A 54 8.58 -12.41 -9.56
C ALA A 54 9.27 -11.41 -8.60
N ILE A 55 8.76 -11.34 -7.37
CA ILE A 55 9.31 -10.52 -6.29
C ILE A 55 9.86 -11.45 -5.23
N ASP A 56 11.14 -11.27 -4.87
CA ASP A 56 11.72 -11.95 -3.71
C ASP A 56 11.23 -11.28 -2.42
N ILE A 57 10.12 -11.81 -1.90
CA ILE A 57 9.49 -11.33 -0.68
C ILE A 57 10.42 -11.53 0.54
N GLY A 58 11.21 -12.61 0.57
CA GLY A 58 12.11 -12.90 1.70
C GLY A 58 13.20 -11.85 1.81
N ARG A 59 13.83 -11.50 0.70
CA ARG A 59 14.84 -10.43 0.65
C ARG A 59 14.25 -9.05 0.96
N LEU A 60 13.01 -8.80 0.53
CA LEU A 60 12.32 -7.55 0.83
C LEU A 60 12.04 -7.41 2.34
N ILE A 61 11.55 -8.48 2.99
CA ILE A 61 11.34 -8.51 4.44
C ILE A 61 12.67 -8.29 5.17
N TYR A 62 13.72 -9.02 4.80
CA TYR A 62 15.06 -8.86 5.40
C TYR A 62 15.54 -7.41 5.33
N ASN A 63 15.48 -6.80 4.15
CA ASN A 63 15.91 -5.41 3.96
C ASN A 63 15.09 -4.44 4.81
N THR A 64 13.77 -4.63 4.89
CA THR A 64 12.90 -3.72 5.66
C THR A 64 13.14 -3.81 7.16
N ILE A 65 13.37 -5.02 7.69
CA ILE A 65 13.76 -5.21 9.09
C ILE A 65 15.13 -4.57 9.33
N PHE A 66 16.12 -4.85 8.48
CA PHE A 66 17.46 -4.29 8.58
C PHE A 66 17.47 -2.75 8.49
N LEU A 67 16.66 -2.16 7.63
CA LEU A 67 16.49 -0.71 7.56
C LEU A 67 15.84 -0.17 8.84
N SER A 68 14.81 -0.84 9.36
CA SER A 68 14.13 -0.40 10.58
C SER A 68 15.02 -0.40 11.83
N THR A 69 16.01 -1.30 11.89
CA THR A 69 17.01 -1.30 12.98
C THR A 69 17.99 -0.13 12.88
N ASN A 70 18.27 0.37 11.67
CA ASN A 70 19.20 1.47 11.45
C ASN A 70 18.51 2.85 11.40
N THR A 71 17.24 2.90 11.00
CA THR A 71 16.44 4.12 10.85
C THR A 71 15.04 3.92 11.41
N PRO A 72 14.78 4.28 12.68
CA PRO A 72 13.49 4.01 13.35
C PRO A 72 12.31 4.86 12.84
N ARG A 73 12.51 5.66 11.78
CA ARG A 73 11.49 6.61 11.28
C ARG A 73 10.54 6.00 10.25
N GLU A 74 10.96 4.93 9.57
CA GLU A 74 10.13 4.27 8.56
C GLU A 74 9.52 3.00 9.16
N GLY A 75 8.18 2.92 9.15
CA GLY A 75 7.46 1.76 9.68
C GLY A 75 7.84 0.47 8.93
N ILE A 76 7.80 -0.65 9.64
CA ILE A 76 8.18 -1.95 9.08
C ILE A 76 7.11 -2.38 8.05
N TRP A 77 7.57 -2.90 6.91
CA TRP A 77 6.69 -3.41 5.88
C TRP A 77 6.17 -4.79 6.31
N PHE A 78 5.01 -5.20 5.82
CA PHE A 78 4.38 -6.50 6.11
C PHE A 78 4.09 -6.80 7.59
N PRO A 79 3.55 -5.86 8.40
CA PRO A 79 3.33 -6.12 9.82
C PRO A 79 2.39 -7.30 10.08
N SER A 80 1.44 -7.58 9.19
CA SER A 80 0.58 -8.77 9.29
C SER A 80 1.37 -10.07 9.15
N LEU A 81 2.32 -10.14 8.22
CA LEU A 81 3.20 -11.30 8.05
C LEU A 81 4.20 -11.41 9.21
N ILE A 82 4.78 -10.29 9.65
CA ILE A 82 5.73 -10.27 10.77
C ILE A 82 5.05 -10.72 12.05
N ILE A 83 3.85 -10.21 12.35
CA ILE A 83 3.06 -10.64 13.51
C ILE A 83 2.79 -12.14 13.45
N GLU A 84 2.44 -12.68 12.28
CA GLU A 84 2.17 -14.10 12.11
C GLU A 84 3.43 -14.95 12.31
N LEU A 85 4.58 -14.52 11.80
CA LEU A 85 5.88 -15.17 12.04
C LEU A 85 6.25 -15.13 13.53
N CYS A 86 6.07 -13.98 14.20
CA CYS A 86 6.31 -13.84 15.62
C CYS A 86 5.40 -14.76 16.45
N LYS A 87 4.12 -14.90 16.06
CA LYS A 87 3.19 -15.86 16.70
C LYS A 87 3.66 -17.29 16.54
N ARG A 88 4.13 -17.70 15.36
CA ARG A 88 4.62 -19.06 15.09
C ARG A 88 5.81 -19.44 15.97
N VAL A 89 6.71 -18.50 16.24
CA VAL A 89 7.87 -18.73 17.13
C VAL A 89 7.57 -18.37 18.60
N SER A 90 6.30 -18.15 18.95
CA SER A 90 5.84 -17.85 20.32
C SER A 90 6.54 -16.63 20.96
N VAL A 91 6.80 -15.57 20.19
CA VAL A 91 7.33 -14.30 20.74
C VAL A 91 6.39 -13.79 21.83
N LYS A 92 6.95 -13.52 23.02
CA LYS A 92 6.19 -12.94 24.12
C LYS A 92 6.03 -11.44 23.91
N TRP A 93 4.79 -10.98 23.90
CA TRP A 93 4.44 -9.57 23.79
C TRP A 93 4.45 -8.93 25.18
N GLY A 94 4.94 -7.70 25.28
CA GLY A 94 4.88 -6.92 26.50
C GLY A 94 3.45 -6.45 26.79
N SER A 95 3.06 -6.36 28.05
CA SER A 95 1.73 -5.88 28.47
C SER A 95 1.41 -4.43 28.05
N ARG A 96 2.40 -3.67 27.57
CA ARG A 96 2.28 -2.29 27.08
C ARG A 96 2.22 -2.18 25.55
N GLU A 97 2.33 -3.28 24.83
CA GLU A 97 2.38 -3.29 23.35
C GLU A 97 0.97 -3.34 22.74
N LYS A 98 0.74 -2.52 21.71
CA LYS A 98 -0.53 -2.51 20.98
C LYS A 98 -0.42 -3.36 19.72
N LEU A 99 -1.17 -4.46 19.67
CA LEU A 99 -1.34 -5.23 18.44
C LEU A 99 -2.11 -4.39 17.40
N LEU A 100 -1.52 -4.27 16.21
CA LEU A 100 -2.18 -3.69 15.04
C LEU A 100 -2.75 -4.83 14.21
N TYR A 101 -4.06 -4.79 13.98
CA TYR A 101 -4.71 -5.72 13.07
C TYR A 101 -4.71 -5.14 11.66
N PRO A 102 -4.42 -5.94 10.62
CA PRO A 102 -4.56 -5.50 9.25
C PRO A 102 -6.00 -5.05 9.00
N LYS A 103 -6.18 -4.02 8.16
CA LYS A 103 -7.50 -3.63 7.66
C LYS A 103 -8.16 -4.81 6.94
N GLY A 104 -9.49 -4.77 6.83
CA GLY A 104 -10.32 -5.85 6.26
C GLY A 104 -9.76 -6.44 4.97
N SER A 105 -10.04 -7.72 4.74
CA SER A 105 -9.67 -8.41 3.49
C SER A 105 -10.23 -7.67 2.28
N ILE A 106 -9.54 -7.80 1.15
CA ILE A 106 -10.15 -7.43 -0.13
C ILE A 106 -11.32 -8.39 -0.33
N ASP A 107 -12.52 -7.82 -0.39
CA ASP A 107 -13.75 -8.50 -0.72
C ASP A 107 -14.27 -8.00 -2.07
N ASP A 108 -15.26 -8.73 -2.61
CA ASP A 108 -15.84 -8.41 -3.91
C ASP A 108 -16.46 -7.01 -3.93
N ALA A 109 -17.00 -6.54 -2.79
CA ALA A 109 -17.56 -5.20 -2.65
C ALA A 109 -16.49 -4.10 -2.80
N ILE A 110 -15.29 -4.28 -2.25
CA ILE A 110 -14.16 -3.37 -2.44
C ILE A 110 -13.72 -3.35 -3.90
N ILE A 111 -13.68 -4.52 -4.55
CA ILE A 111 -13.30 -4.63 -5.97
C ILE A 111 -14.33 -3.90 -6.84
N GLU A 112 -15.61 -4.21 -6.67
CA GLU A 112 -16.71 -3.57 -7.41
C GLU A 112 -16.72 -2.06 -7.24
N LYS A 113 -16.53 -1.56 -6.01
CA LYS A 113 -16.45 -0.13 -5.73
C LYS A 113 -15.34 0.57 -6.54
N PHE A 114 -14.17 -0.06 -6.67
CA PHE A 114 -13.08 0.53 -7.44
C PHE A 114 -13.30 0.44 -8.94
N MET A 115 -14.01 -0.58 -9.43
CA MET A 115 -14.36 -0.70 -10.85
C MET A 115 -15.49 0.27 -11.26
N GLN A 116 -16.45 0.54 -10.38
CA GLN A 116 -17.58 1.45 -10.65
C GLN A 116 -17.16 2.93 -10.72
N GLN A 117 -16.12 3.33 -9.99
CA GLN A 117 -15.60 4.72 -10.03
C GLN A 117 -15.03 5.14 -11.40
N ASP A 118 -14.66 4.18 -12.25
CA ASP A 118 -14.13 4.46 -13.58
C ASP A 118 -15.23 4.90 -14.56
N LEU A 119 -16.46 4.40 -14.37
CA LEU A 119 -17.61 4.70 -15.24
C LEU A 119 -18.22 6.09 -14.95
N SER A 120 -18.12 6.58 -13.72
CA SER A 120 -18.67 7.89 -13.32
C SER A 120 -17.80 9.09 -13.73
N THR A 121 -16.56 8.88 -14.18
CA THR A 121 -15.62 9.98 -14.48
C THR A 121 -15.62 10.39 -15.96
N THR A 122 -16.30 9.64 -16.84
CA THR A 122 -16.39 9.95 -18.29
C THR A 122 -17.59 10.84 -18.65
N GLY A 123 -18.49 11.14 -17.72
CA GLY A 123 -19.69 11.95 -17.95
C GLY A 123 -19.75 13.20 -17.08
N GLY A 124 -19.04 14.28 -17.44
CA GLY A 124 -19.24 15.53 -16.72
C GLY A 124 -18.21 16.62 -16.96
N SER A 125 -18.22 17.23 -18.13
CA SER A 125 -17.84 18.64 -18.32
C SER A 125 -18.52 19.17 -19.58
N SER A 126 -19.84 19.37 -19.50
CA SER A 126 -20.54 20.27 -20.41
C SER A 126 -20.42 21.67 -19.83
N SER A 127 -19.48 22.47 -20.34
CA SER A 127 -19.41 23.89 -20.05
C SER A 127 -20.60 24.59 -20.71
N THR A 128 -21.62 24.95 -19.94
CA THR A 128 -22.59 25.96 -20.37
C THR A 128 -21.94 27.33 -20.27
N VAL A 129 -21.51 27.86 -21.41
CA VAL A 129 -21.31 29.31 -21.59
C VAL A 129 -22.69 29.95 -21.51
N LYS A 130 -22.86 30.92 -20.60
CA LYS A 130 -24.02 31.82 -20.59
C LYS A 130 -23.59 33.18 -21.14
N PRO A 131 -24.51 33.88 -21.83
CA PRO A 131 -24.24 35.01 -22.71
C PRO A 131 -23.74 36.26 -21.99
#